data_AF-A0A530GP10-F1
#
_entry.id   AF-A0A530GP10-F1
#
_cell.length_a   1.000
_cell.length_b   1.000
_cell.length_c   1.000
_cell.angle_alpha   90.00
_cell.angle_beta   90.00
_cell.angle_gamma   90.00
#
_symmetry.space_group_name_H-M   'P 1'
#
loop_
_entity.id
_entity.type
_entity.pdbx_description
1 polymer ?
#
loop_
_entity_poly.entity_id
_entity_poly.type
_entity_poly.pdbx_seq_one_letter_code
_entity_poly.pdbx_strand_id
1 'polypeptide(L)' 'FSPYNSITPDLVAVAHERKARILAITDSTFSPLAKLSDTWLEVVEQDFGGFRSLAASLAVGMALVHGVVARRTD' A
#
# COMPACT_ATOMS: atom_id res chain seq x y z
N PHE A 1 -19.73 3.45 -3.59
CA PHE A 1 -18.51 2.81 -4.12
C PHE A 1 -17.78 2.18 -2.94
N SER A 2 -17.61 0.86 -2.93
CA SER A 2 -16.60 0.30 -2.03
C SER A 2 -15.26 0.74 -2.60
N PRO A 3 -14.41 1.48 -1.87
CA PRO A 3 -13.25 2.17 -2.44
C PRO A 3 -12.13 1.23 -2.91
N TYR A 4 -12.36 -0.08 -2.87
CA TYR A 4 -11.40 -1.12 -3.19
C TYR A 4 -11.98 -2.07 -4.24
N ASN A 5 -11.36 -2.13 -5.41
CA ASN A 5 -11.56 -3.19 -6.39
C ASN A 5 -11.16 -4.54 -5.76
N SER A 6 -11.92 -5.62 -5.99
CA SER A 6 -11.68 -6.94 -5.37
C SER A 6 -10.36 -7.58 -5.77
N ILE A 7 -9.81 -7.22 -6.94
CA ILE A 7 -8.56 -7.80 -7.45
C ILE A 7 -7.40 -7.66 -6.44
N THR A 8 -7.26 -6.51 -5.78
CA THR A 8 -6.14 -6.26 -4.86
C THR A 8 -6.26 -7.07 -3.56
N PRO A 9 -7.41 -7.04 -2.83
CA PRO A 9 -7.64 -7.94 -1.70
C PRO A 9 -7.47 -9.43 -2.04
N ASP A 10 -7.96 -9.88 -3.19
CA ASP A 10 -7.85 -11.28 -3.61
C ASP A 10 -6.37 -11.69 -3.78
N LEU A 11 -5.56 -10.82 -4.39
CA LEU A 11 -4.12 -11.06 -4.53
C LEU A 11 -3.39 -11.05 -3.19
N VAL A 12 -3.78 -10.16 -2.27
CA VAL A 12 -3.22 -10.12 -0.91
C VAL A 12 -3.56 -11.39 -0.13
N ALA A 13 -4.77 -11.91 -0.27
CA ALA A 13 -5.16 -13.19 0.32
C ALA A 13 -4.27 -14.34 -0.18
N VAL A 14 -4.07 -14.44 -1.50
CA VAL A 14 -3.17 -15.45 -2.09
C VAL A 14 -1.72 -15.29 -1.61
N ALA A 15 -1.22 -14.05 -1.50
CA ALA A 15 0.13 -13.79 -0.97
C ALA A 15 0.25 -14.20 0.51
N HIS A 16 -0.79 -13.92 1.30
CA HIS A 16 -0.85 -14.25 2.73
C HIS A 16 -0.88 -15.77 2.94
N GLU A 17 -1.71 -16.51 2.20
CA GLU A 17 -1.75 -17.98 2.20
C GLU A 17 -0.37 -18.59 1.88
N ARG A 18 0.39 -17.94 1.00
CA ARG A 18 1.77 -18.33 0.63
C ARG A 18 2.83 -17.88 1.65
N LYS A 19 2.42 -17.27 2.77
CA LYS A 19 3.31 -16.75 3.83
C LYS A 19 4.30 -15.70 3.32
N ALA A 20 3.93 -14.94 2.29
CA ALA A 20 4.72 -13.81 1.84
C ALA A 20 4.71 -12.71 2.92
N ARG A 21 5.79 -11.93 2.99
CA ARG A 21 5.81 -10.70 3.79
C ARG A 21 5.02 -9.62 3.06
N ILE A 22 4.06 -9.00 3.73
CA ILE A 22 3.09 -8.09 3.11
C ILE A 22 3.14 -6.72 3.81
N LEU A 23 3.42 -5.69 3.02
CA LEU A 23 3.29 -4.29 3.40
C LEU A 23 2.17 -3.67 2.58
N ALA A 24 1.12 -3.16 3.21
CA ALA A 24 0.09 -2.39 2.52
C ALA A 24 0.46 -0.90 2.45
N ILE A 25 0.25 -0.27 1.29
CA ILE A 25 0.18 1.18 1.16
C ILE A 25 -1.30 1.52 0.95
N THR A 26 -1.88 2.27 1.88
CA THR A 26 -3.32 2.50 1.90
C THR A 26 -3.66 3.87 2.46
N ASP A 27 -4.86 4.38 2.21
CA ASP A 27 -5.33 5.68 2.69
C ASP A 27 -6.04 5.61 4.05
N SER A 28 -6.16 4.43 4.65
CA SER A 28 -6.81 4.26 5.94
C SER A 28 -6.38 2.99 6.68
N THR A 29 -6.22 3.10 7.99
CA THR A 29 -6.12 1.93 8.90
C THR A 29 -7.31 0.97 8.83
N PHE A 30 -8.47 1.40 8.33
CA PHE A 30 -9.65 0.54 8.15
C PHE A 30 -9.67 -0.22 6.81
N SER A 31 -8.59 -0.13 6.02
CA SER A 31 -8.45 -0.83 4.76
C SER A 31 -8.63 -2.35 4.91
N PRO A 32 -9.32 -3.02 3.96
CA PRO A 32 -9.41 -4.48 3.97
C PRO A 32 -8.04 -5.16 3.84
N LEU A 33 -7.03 -4.44 3.32
CA LEU A 33 -5.66 -4.95 3.20
C LEU A 33 -4.95 -5.02 4.55
N ALA A 34 -5.32 -4.17 5.52
CA ALA A 34 -4.61 -4.06 6.79
C ALA A 34 -4.63 -5.37 7.59
N LYS A 35 -5.74 -6.13 7.54
CA LYS A 35 -5.91 -7.39 8.28
C LYS A 35 -4.96 -8.51 7.84
N LEU A 36 -4.57 -8.52 6.57
CA LEU A 36 -3.74 -9.57 5.98
C LEU A 36 -2.28 -9.13 5.78
N SER A 37 -1.97 -7.87 6.11
CA SER A 37 -0.64 -7.30 6.00
C SER A 37 0.14 -7.43 7.32
N ASP A 38 1.46 -7.58 7.24
CA ASP A 38 2.33 -7.54 8.42
C ASP A 38 2.44 -6.12 8.99
N THR A 39 2.34 -5.12 8.12
CA THR A 39 2.41 -3.69 8.44
C THR A 39 1.76 -2.87 7.33
N TRP A 40 1.51 -1.58 7.58
CA TRP A 40 0.99 -0.66 6.58
C TRP A 40 1.64 0.72 6.67
N LEU A 41 1.66 1.42 5.53
CA LEU A 41 1.95 2.84 5.42
C LEU A 41 0.65 3.54 5.04
N GLU A 42 0.20 4.44 5.92
CA GLU A 42 -0.95 5.29 5.62
C GLU A 42 -0.51 6.50 4.80
N VAL A 43 -1.11 6.67 3.61
CA VAL A 43 -0.84 7.78 2.69
C VAL A 43 -2.16 8.43 2.31
N VAL A 44 -2.41 9.61 2.86
CA VAL A 44 -3.62 10.37 2.60
C VAL A 44 -3.41 11.26 1.38
N GLU A 45 -4.12 10.97 0.30
CA GLU A 45 -4.19 11.82 -0.89
C GLU A 45 -5.35 12.82 -0.75
N GLN A 46 -5.09 14.09 -1.04
CA GLN A 46 -6.15 15.08 -1.11
C GLN A 46 -6.97 14.90 -2.39
N ASP A 47 -8.29 15.02 -2.25
CA ASP A 47 -9.23 15.01 -3.37
C ASP A 47 -9.55 16.45 -3.79
N PHE A 48 -9.40 16.73 -5.08
CA PHE A 48 -9.74 18.02 -5.69
C PHE A 48 -10.83 17.80 -6.75
N GLY A 49 -12.09 17.78 -6.32
CA GLY A 49 -13.24 17.66 -7.24
C GLY A 49 -13.30 16.30 -7.95
N GLY A 50 -12.94 15.22 -7.25
CA GLY A 50 -12.86 13.86 -7.80
C GLY A 50 -11.52 13.52 -8.43
N PHE A 51 -10.56 14.45 -8.44
CA PHE A 51 -9.19 14.19 -8.85
C PHE A 51 -8.29 13.90 -7.64
N ARG A 52 -7.66 12.73 -7.65
CA ARG A 52 -6.58 12.36 -6.72
C ARG A 52 -5.28 12.23 -7.52
N SER A 53 -4.27 13.03 -7.18
CA SER A 53 -2.99 13.09 -7.90
C SER A 53 -2.18 11.79 -7.81
N LEU A 54 -2.30 11.06 -6.69
CA LEU A 54 -1.47 9.88 -6.37
C LEU A 54 0.03 10.20 -6.22
N ALA A 55 0.39 11.48 -6.19
CA ALA A 55 1.78 11.92 -6.09
C ALA A 55 2.43 11.57 -4.75
N ALA A 56 1.68 11.65 -3.64
CA ALA A 56 2.21 11.27 -2.33
C ALA A 56 2.46 9.75 -2.30
N SER A 57 1.53 8.97 -2.84
CA SER A 57 1.65 7.51 -2.95
C SER A 57 2.86 7.10 -3.79
N LEU A 58 3.07 7.77 -4.94
CA LEU A 58 4.24 7.54 -5.79
C LEU A 58 5.55 7.94 -5.10
N ALA A 59 5.58 9.08 -4.40
CA ALA A 59 6.76 9.54 -3.66
C ALA A 59 7.15 8.54 -2.55
N VAL A 60 6.17 8.01 -1.81
CA VAL A 60 6.38 6.95 -0.82
C VAL A 60 6.92 5.68 -1.48
N GLY A 61 6.35 5.27 -2.62
CA GLY A 61 6.85 4.12 -3.39
C GLY A 61 8.31 4.26 -3.81
N MET A 62 8.69 5.43 -4.33
CA MET A 62 10.08 5.72 -4.70
C MET A 62 11.00 5.73 -3.47
N ALA A 63 10.60 6.39 -2.39
CA ALA A 63 11.37 6.42 -1.15
C ALA A 63 11.59 5.01 -0.57
N LEU A 64 10.59 4.13 -0.65
CA LEU A 64 10.72 2.74 -0.23
C LEU A 64 11.77 1.99 -1.06
N VAL A 65 11.77 2.17 -2.39
CA VAL A 65 12.80 1.57 -3.27
C VAL A 65 14.19 2.06 -2.88
N HIS A 66 14.36 3.37 -2.71
CA HIS A 66 15.64 3.95 -2.29
C HIS A 66 16.09 3.44 -0.91
N GLY A 67 15.19 3.36 0.05
CA GLY A 67 15.48 2.86 1.39
C GLY A 67 15.91 1.39 1.39
N VAL A 68 15.28 0.54 0.56
CA VAL A 68 15.69 -0.86 0.39
C VAL A 68 17.09 -0.94 -0.22
N VAL A 69 17.40 -0.11 -1.22
CA VAL A 69 18.74 -0.07 -1.84
C VAL A 69 19.79 0.34 -0.81
N ALA A 70 19.59 1.47 -0.11
CA ALA A 70 20.52 1.96 0.90
C ALA A 70 20.79 0.90 1.99
N ARG A 71 19.74 0.25 2.49
CA ARG A 71 19.85 -0.79 3.54
C ARG A 71 20.62 -2.03 3.12
N ARG A 72 20.70 -2.32 1.81
CA ARG A 72 21.43 -3.47 1.24
C ARG A 72 22.90 -3.16 0.95
N THR A 73 23.24 -1.88 0.79
CA THR A 73 24.61 -1.42 0.52
C THR A 73 25.41 -1.10 1.79
N ASP A 74 24.72 -0.95 2.93
CA ASP A 74 25.29 -0.89 4.28
C ASP A 74 25.62 -2.29 4.83
#